data_AF-A0A1H7CWX9-F1
#
_entry.id   AF-A0A1H7CWX9-F1
#
_cell.length_a   1.000
_cell.length_b   1.000
_cell.length_c   1.000
_cell.angle_alpha   90.00
_cell.angle_beta   90.00
_cell.angle_gamma   90.00
#
_symmetry.space_group_name_H-M   'P 1'
#
loop_
_entity.id
_entity.type
_entity.pdbx_description
1 polymer ?
#
loop_
_entity_poly.entity_id
_entity_poly.type
_entity_poly.pdbx_seq_one_letter_code
_entity_poly.pdbx_strand_id
1 'polypeptide(L)'
;MRKRDSNYPVGKLLLNLIEQSGVTPQAFFAELGFTNFSKAIDRLDCWLKHGEGNRLLWERLEGSRFAVDEHQLKKVMAENDALLQQEREAAARRREEEARGDFRPRLDVIAELKRPTQITLFGLTDGNRRFGACLPEDIASWQRNDQLAYVKNAVVESFAKHQGRTFFTGKIEGYLYRPTFDDEPIRLNVTGDIDVRDEPLANSVVGVRFG
;
A
#
# COMPACT_ATOMS: atom_id res chain seq x y z
N MET A 1 12.68 -33.32 -12.47
CA MET A 1 11.97 -32.03 -12.24
C MET A 1 12.39 -31.49 -10.89
N ARG A 2 12.57 -30.17 -10.70
CA ARG A 2 12.89 -29.62 -9.36
C ARG A 2 11.75 -29.96 -8.40
N LYS A 3 12.07 -30.26 -7.14
CA LYS A 3 11.08 -30.47 -6.08
C LYS A 3 10.32 -29.15 -5.90
N ARG A 4 9.02 -29.16 -6.18
CA ARG A 4 8.12 -28.03 -5.98
C ARG A 4 7.37 -28.27 -4.67
N ASP A 5 7.26 -27.23 -3.86
CA ASP A 5 6.47 -27.21 -2.64
C ASP A 5 5.59 -25.96 -2.63
N SER A 6 4.60 -25.97 -1.75
CA SER A 6 3.76 -24.80 -1.49
C SER A 6 3.29 -24.84 -0.06
N ASN A 7 3.29 -23.67 0.58
CA ASN A 7 2.68 -23.48 1.89
C ASN A 7 1.17 -23.24 1.78
N TYR A 8 0.67 -22.94 0.57
CA TYR A 8 -0.71 -22.60 0.30
C TYR A 8 -1.56 -23.86 0.05
N PRO A 9 -2.75 -23.98 0.67
CA PRO A 9 -3.64 -25.12 0.48
C PRO A 9 -3.95 -25.41 -1.00
N VAL A 10 -4.20 -24.34 -1.76
CA VAL A 10 -4.47 -24.41 -3.20
C VAL A 10 -3.26 -24.92 -3.98
N GLY A 11 -2.06 -24.46 -3.64
CA GLY A 11 -0.82 -24.93 -4.26
C GLY A 11 -0.55 -26.41 -3.99
N LYS A 12 -0.80 -26.88 -2.76
CA LYS A 12 -0.71 -28.30 -2.38
C LYS A 12 -1.70 -29.16 -3.15
N LEU A 13 -2.94 -28.69 -3.31
CA LEU A 13 -3.95 -29.39 -4.12
C LEU A 13 -3.48 -29.56 -5.57
N LEU A 14 -2.97 -28.49 -6.20
CA LEU A 14 -2.46 -28.54 -7.58
C LEU A 14 -1.29 -29.52 -7.74
N LEU A 15 -0.33 -29.51 -6.80
CA LEU A 15 0.79 -30.46 -6.82
C LEU A 15 0.29 -31.91 -6.68
N ASN A 16 -0.63 -32.15 -5.75
CA ASN A 16 -1.23 -33.47 -5.56
C ASN A 16 -1.97 -33.95 -6.82
N LEU A 17 -2.72 -33.08 -7.51
CA LEU A 17 -3.39 -33.45 -8.77
C LEU A 17 -2.39 -33.82 -9.86
N ILE A 18 -1.29 -33.08 -9.98
CA ILE A 18 -0.22 -33.39 -10.94
C ILE A 18 0.43 -34.72 -10.59
N GLU A 19 0.72 -34.99 -9.31
CA GLU A 19 1.33 -36.25 -8.87
C GLU A 19 0.38 -37.44 -9.08
N GLN A 20 -0.90 -37.29 -8.73
CA GLN A 20 -1.92 -38.33 -8.87
C GLN A 20 -2.32 -38.59 -10.33
N SER A 21 -2.09 -37.64 -11.23
CA SER A 21 -2.38 -37.81 -12.65
C SER A 21 -1.59 -38.94 -13.31
N GLY A 22 -0.45 -39.34 -12.73
CA GLY A 22 0.44 -40.36 -13.27
C GLY A 22 1.13 -39.96 -14.59
N VAL A 23 0.90 -38.74 -15.09
CA VAL A 23 1.50 -38.23 -16.32
C VAL A 23 2.64 -37.26 -16.03
N THR A 24 3.49 -37.02 -17.03
CA THR A 24 4.50 -35.96 -16.89
C THR A 24 3.81 -34.60 -16.79
N PRO A 25 4.37 -33.61 -16.09
CA PRO A 25 3.71 -32.30 -15.96
C PRO A 25 3.51 -31.59 -17.31
N GLN A 26 4.35 -31.87 -18.30
CA GLN A 26 4.13 -31.38 -19.66
C GLN A 26 2.89 -32.01 -20.30
N ALA A 27 2.68 -33.32 -20.14
CA ALA A 27 1.47 -33.98 -20.61
C ALA A 27 0.23 -33.52 -19.85
N PHE A 28 0.34 -33.31 -18.52
CA PHE A 28 -0.75 -32.76 -17.70
C PHE A 28 -1.24 -31.41 -18.25
N PHE A 29 -0.34 -30.46 -18.47
CA PHE A 29 -0.73 -29.14 -18.99
C PHE A 29 -1.19 -29.20 -20.46
N ALA A 30 -0.64 -30.10 -21.27
CA ALA A 30 -1.11 -30.31 -22.64
C ALA A 30 -2.56 -30.78 -22.68
N GLU A 31 -2.96 -31.68 -21.78
CA GLU A 31 -4.35 -32.17 -21.67
C GLU A 31 -5.32 -31.10 -21.18
N LEU A 32 -4.86 -30.17 -20.34
CA LEU A 32 -5.62 -28.98 -19.97
C LEU A 32 -5.73 -27.95 -21.11
N GLY A 33 -5.14 -28.24 -22.28
CA GLY A 33 -5.19 -27.40 -23.48
C GLY A 33 -4.18 -26.26 -23.49
N PHE A 34 -3.15 -26.30 -22.63
CA PHE A 34 -2.06 -25.33 -22.69
C PHE A 34 -1.04 -25.72 -23.77
N THR A 35 -0.98 -24.93 -24.83
CA THR A 35 0.04 -25.08 -25.90
C THR A 35 1.38 -24.46 -25.53
N ASN A 36 1.38 -23.46 -24.64
CA ASN A 36 2.59 -22.82 -24.12
C ASN A 36 2.89 -23.31 -22.70
N PHE A 37 3.78 -24.30 -22.60
CA PHE A 37 4.15 -24.93 -21.33
C PHE A 37 4.81 -23.95 -20.36
N SER A 38 5.71 -23.07 -20.82
CA SER A 38 6.36 -22.09 -19.94
C SER A 38 5.33 -21.20 -19.24
N LYS A 39 4.36 -20.66 -19.99
CA LYS A 39 3.28 -19.85 -19.40
C LYS A 39 2.36 -20.66 -18.48
N ALA A 40 2.20 -21.96 -18.69
CA ALA A 40 1.41 -22.81 -17.81
C ALA A 40 2.14 -23.04 -16.48
N ILE A 41 3.45 -23.27 -16.54
CA ILE A 41 4.32 -23.36 -15.37
C ILE A 41 4.36 -22.04 -14.61
N ASP A 42 4.47 -20.89 -15.28
CA ASP A 42 4.45 -19.58 -14.60
C ASP A 42 3.14 -19.38 -13.81
N ARG A 43 2.00 -19.81 -14.38
CA ARG A 43 0.70 -19.76 -13.70
C ARG A 43 0.64 -20.68 -12.49
N LEU A 44 1.16 -21.90 -12.61
CA LEU A 44 1.28 -22.81 -11.48
C LEU A 44 2.17 -22.19 -10.40
N ASP A 45 3.33 -21.68 -10.76
CA ASP A 45 4.29 -21.08 -9.84
C ASP A 45 3.68 -19.88 -9.09
N CYS A 46 2.79 -19.08 -9.70
CA CYS A 46 2.03 -18.05 -9.00
C CYS A 46 1.20 -18.66 -7.85
N TRP A 47 0.40 -19.69 -8.13
CA TRP A 47 -0.40 -20.39 -7.12
C TRP A 47 0.47 -21.02 -6.02
N LEU A 48 1.63 -21.56 -6.39
CA LEU A 48 2.54 -22.19 -5.42
C LEU A 48 3.22 -21.18 -4.49
N LYS A 49 3.63 -20.03 -5.02
CA LYS A 49 4.43 -19.02 -4.30
C LYS A 49 3.60 -17.97 -3.58
N HIS A 50 2.40 -17.67 -4.07
CA HIS A 50 1.61 -16.54 -3.60
C HIS A 50 0.20 -16.94 -3.16
N GLY A 51 -0.19 -18.21 -3.29
CA GLY A 51 -1.55 -18.66 -3.01
C GLY A 51 -2.61 -18.08 -3.95
N GLU A 52 -2.19 -17.29 -4.93
CA GLU A 52 -3.05 -16.60 -5.90
C GLU A 52 -2.48 -16.77 -7.30
N GLY A 53 -3.36 -16.83 -8.29
CA GLY A 53 -2.94 -16.96 -9.66
C GLY A 53 -4.08 -16.79 -10.64
N ASN A 54 -3.76 -17.05 -11.91
CA ASN A 54 -4.72 -16.88 -12.98
C ASN A 54 -5.83 -17.96 -12.90
N ARG A 55 -7.09 -17.52 -12.96
CA ARG A 55 -8.29 -18.39 -12.90
C ARG A 55 -8.39 -19.40 -14.05
N LEU A 56 -7.76 -19.12 -15.18
CA LEU A 56 -7.77 -20.00 -16.36
C LEU A 56 -7.30 -21.43 -16.03
N LEU A 57 -6.38 -21.59 -15.07
CA LEU A 57 -5.95 -22.94 -14.67
C LEU A 57 -7.11 -23.75 -14.07
N TRP A 58 -7.97 -23.12 -13.26
CA TRP A 58 -9.14 -23.74 -12.64
C TRP A 58 -10.23 -24.01 -13.67
N GLU A 59 -10.53 -23.04 -14.52
CA GLU A 59 -11.52 -23.19 -15.61
C GLU A 59 -11.16 -24.37 -16.53
N ARG A 60 -9.87 -24.57 -16.80
CA ARG A 60 -9.40 -25.72 -17.59
C ARG A 60 -9.42 -27.04 -16.82
N LEU A 61 -9.18 -27.01 -15.50
CA LEU A 61 -9.27 -28.19 -14.65
C LEU A 61 -10.71 -28.70 -14.54
N GLU A 62 -11.68 -27.80 -14.34
CA GLU A 62 -13.12 -28.11 -14.27
C GLU A 62 -13.62 -28.83 -15.53
N GLY A 63 -13.13 -28.44 -16.71
CA GLY A 63 -13.46 -29.07 -17.98
C GLY A 63 -12.64 -30.32 -18.34
N SER A 64 -11.77 -30.80 -17.45
CA SER A 64 -10.83 -31.89 -17.73
C SER A 64 -11.14 -33.18 -16.96
N ARG A 65 -10.47 -34.27 -17.32
CA ARG A 65 -10.51 -35.52 -16.54
C ARG A 65 -9.88 -35.40 -15.13
N PHE A 66 -9.19 -34.31 -14.86
CA PHE A 66 -8.60 -33.98 -13.55
C PHE A 66 -9.49 -33.04 -12.73
N ALA A 67 -10.77 -32.93 -13.09
CA ALA A 67 -11.72 -32.11 -12.36
C ALA A 67 -11.72 -32.47 -10.87
N VAL A 68 -11.63 -31.42 -10.05
CA VAL A 68 -11.70 -31.54 -8.60
C VAL A 68 -13.16 -31.50 -8.19
N ASP A 69 -13.51 -32.30 -7.19
CA ASP A 69 -14.81 -32.19 -6.53
C ASP A 69 -15.09 -30.75 -6.08
N GLU A 70 -16.28 -30.24 -6.41
CA GLU A 70 -16.63 -28.83 -6.18
C GLU A 70 -16.61 -28.48 -4.69
N HIS A 71 -17.03 -29.41 -3.82
CA HIS A 71 -17.00 -29.22 -2.37
C HIS A 71 -15.56 -29.15 -1.85
N GLN A 72 -14.69 -30.05 -2.33
CA GLN A 72 -13.27 -30.02 -2.01
C GLN A 72 -12.59 -28.72 -2.48
N LEU A 73 -12.88 -28.28 -3.70
CA LEU A 73 -12.32 -27.04 -4.25
C LEU A 73 -12.76 -25.82 -3.44
N LYS A 74 -14.06 -25.70 -3.13
CA LYS A 74 -14.59 -24.61 -2.29
C LYS A 74 -13.93 -24.58 -0.91
N LYS A 75 -13.75 -25.74 -0.29
CA LYS A 75 -13.08 -25.86 1.01
C LYS A 75 -11.63 -25.38 0.94
N VAL A 76 -10.85 -25.89 -0.02
CA VAL A 76 -9.43 -25.54 -0.17
C VAL A 76 -9.25 -24.06 -0.52
N MET A 77 -10.13 -23.50 -1.34
CA MET A 77 -10.13 -22.07 -1.66
C MET A 77 -10.43 -21.22 -0.42
N ALA A 78 -11.43 -21.58 0.38
CA ALA A 78 -11.75 -20.87 1.62
C ALA A 78 -10.60 -20.93 2.64
N GLU A 79 -9.95 -22.09 2.79
CA GLU A 79 -8.76 -22.24 3.65
C GLU A 79 -7.59 -21.36 3.17
N ASN A 80 -7.39 -21.27 1.86
CA ASN A 80 -6.36 -20.44 1.25
C ASN A 80 -6.64 -18.94 1.41
N ASP A 81 -7.88 -18.52 1.20
CA ASP A 81 -8.30 -17.13 1.37
C ASP A 81 -8.14 -16.69 2.84
N ALA A 82 -8.46 -17.55 3.80
CA ALA A 82 -8.24 -17.28 5.23
C ALA A 82 -6.75 -17.09 5.55
N LEU A 83 -5.87 -17.91 4.97
CA LEU A 83 -4.42 -17.78 5.12
C LEU A 83 -3.91 -16.48 4.50
N LEU A 84 -4.33 -16.15 3.28
CA LEU A 84 -3.94 -14.91 2.59
C LEU A 84 -4.42 -13.68 3.36
N GLN A 85 -5.63 -13.72 3.91
CA GLN A 85 -6.17 -12.65 4.72
C GLN A 85 -5.32 -12.45 6.00
N GLN A 86 -4.95 -13.54 6.68
CA GLN A 86 -4.08 -13.47 7.84
C GLN A 86 -2.69 -12.90 7.50
N GLU A 87 -2.10 -13.28 6.37
CA GLU A 87 -0.82 -12.73 5.89
C GLU A 87 -0.93 -11.24 5.59
N ARG A 88 -2.00 -10.82 4.91
CA ARG A 88 -2.28 -9.40 4.61
C ARG A 88 -2.47 -8.58 5.87
N GLU A 89 -3.20 -9.08 6.85
CA GLU A 89 -3.39 -8.42 8.15
C GLU A 89 -2.09 -8.34 8.95
N ALA A 90 -1.28 -9.41 8.97
CA ALA A 90 0.02 -9.39 9.60
C ALA A 90 0.98 -8.39 8.91
N ALA A 91 0.99 -8.34 7.58
CA ALA A 91 1.78 -7.38 6.83
C ALA A 91 1.28 -5.93 7.05
N ALA A 92 -0.04 -5.73 7.13
CA ALA A 92 -0.63 -4.43 7.43
C ALA A 92 -0.22 -3.95 8.84
N ARG A 93 -0.30 -4.82 9.85
CA ARG A 93 0.15 -4.51 11.22
C ARG A 93 1.63 -4.16 11.27
N ARG A 94 2.50 -4.96 10.61
CA ARG A 94 3.94 -4.64 10.56
C ARG A 94 4.21 -3.29 9.91
N ARG A 95 3.56 -2.98 8.79
CA ARG A 95 3.68 -1.67 8.14
C ARG A 95 3.19 -0.54 9.02
N GLU A 96 2.11 -0.75 9.78
CA GLU A 96 1.60 0.24 10.74
C GLU A 96 2.59 0.46 11.89
N GLU A 97 3.14 -0.62 12.46
CA GLU A 97 4.17 -0.57 13.51
C GLU A 97 5.44 0.14 13.05
N GLU A 98 5.93 -0.21 11.85
CA GLU A 98 7.06 0.47 11.19
C GLU A 98 6.75 1.97 10.99
N ALA A 99 5.58 2.29 10.43
CA ALA A 99 5.17 3.67 10.19
C ALA A 99 4.99 4.47 11.50
N ARG A 100 4.57 3.82 12.59
CA ARG A 100 4.46 4.43 13.93
C ARG A 100 5.85 4.64 14.56
N GLY A 101 6.79 3.70 14.39
CA GLY A 101 8.16 3.83 14.87
C GLY A 101 8.98 4.91 14.13
N ASP A 102 8.77 5.00 12.82
CA ASP A 102 9.41 6.00 11.95
C ASP A 102 8.70 7.36 11.99
N PHE A 103 7.57 7.46 12.69
CA PHE A 103 6.83 8.71 12.77
C PHE A 103 7.68 9.79 13.44
N ARG A 104 7.66 10.98 12.84
CA ARG A 104 8.18 12.21 13.42
C ARG A 104 7.15 13.32 13.32
N PRO A 105 6.99 14.14 14.37
CA PRO A 105 6.14 15.33 14.32
C PRO A 105 6.54 16.20 13.14
N ARG A 106 5.55 16.64 12.36
CA ARG A 106 5.82 17.37 11.13
C ARG A 106 4.74 18.38 10.79
N LEU A 107 5.14 19.33 9.96
CA LEU A 107 4.29 20.36 9.38
C LEU A 107 4.24 20.15 7.86
N ASP A 108 3.11 19.67 7.35
CA ASP A 108 2.89 19.41 5.92
C ASP A 108 2.22 20.62 5.25
N VAL A 109 2.54 20.89 3.98
CA VAL A 109 1.93 22.00 3.21
C VAL A 109 0.60 21.58 2.56
N ILE A 110 -0.41 22.43 2.72
CA ILE A 110 -1.65 22.41 1.92
C ILE A 110 -1.46 23.37 0.75
N ALA A 111 -1.58 22.85 -0.46
CA ALA A 111 -1.39 23.63 -1.68
C ALA A 111 -2.68 23.69 -2.51
N GLU A 112 -2.80 24.74 -3.31
CA GLU A 112 -3.93 25.05 -4.20
C GLU A 112 -4.27 23.88 -5.15
N LEU A 113 -3.26 23.24 -5.75
CA LEU A 113 -3.47 22.16 -6.70
C LEU A 113 -3.38 20.79 -6.02
N LYS A 114 -4.52 20.07 -6.01
CA LYS A 114 -4.59 18.68 -5.54
C LYS A 114 -3.83 17.68 -6.41
N ARG A 115 -3.51 18.05 -7.66
CA ARG A 115 -2.69 17.25 -8.57
C ARG A 115 -1.48 18.06 -8.99
N PRO A 116 -0.26 17.52 -8.85
CA PRO A 116 0.93 18.23 -9.27
C PRO A 116 0.94 18.37 -10.79
N THR A 117 1.46 19.47 -11.29
CA THR A 117 1.62 19.72 -12.73
C THR A 117 2.60 18.74 -13.40
N GLN A 118 3.51 18.14 -12.62
CA GLN A 118 4.50 17.16 -13.10
C GLN A 118 4.64 16.00 -12.10
N ILE A 119 3.81 14.96 -12.25
CA ILE A 119 3.71 13.83 -11.30
C ILE A 119 5.05 13.11 -11.10
N THR A 120 5.77 12.80 -12.17
CA THR A 120 7.05 12.08 -12.10
C THR A 120 8.09 12.85 -11.29
N LEU A 121 8.25 14.15 -11.57
CA LEU A 121 9.22 14.99 -10.85
C LEU A 121 8.78 15.25 -9.42
N PHE A 122 7.47 15.43 -9.18
CA PHE A 122 6.91 15.55 -7.83
C PHE A 122 7.28 14.34 -6.97
N GLY A 123 7.12 13.13 -7.50
CA GLY A 123 7.50 11.90 -6.83
C GLY A 123 9.00 11.78 -6.55
N LEU A 124 9.85 12.05 -7.54
CA LEU A 124 11.31 11.93 -7.39
C LEU A 124 11.94 12.90 -6.38
N THR A 125 11.22 13.95 -6.01
CA THR A 125 11.75 15.02 -5.17
C THR A 125 11.03 15.14 -3.82
N ASP A 126 10.36 14.06 -3.39
CA ASP A 126 9.60 13.97 -2.12
C ASP A 126 8.41 14.95 -2.05
N GLY A 127 7.94 15.42 -3.20
CA GLY A 127 6.72 16.21 -3.34
C GLY A 127 6.69 17.46 -2.46
N ASN A 128 5.56 17.67 -1.79
CA ASN A 128 5.34 18.83 -0.92
C ASN A 128 6.05 18.74 0.43
N ARG A 129 6.60 17.58 0.83
CA ARG A 129 7.26 17.42 2.14
C ARG A 129 8.44 18.36 2.33
N ARG A 130 9.18 18.66 1.26
CA ARG A 130 10.32 19.59 1.31
C ARG A 130 9.95 21.04 1.61
N PHE A 131 8.68 21.40 1.42
CA PHE A 131 8.14 22.73 1.72
C PHE A 131 7.52 22.79 3.12
N GLY A 132 7.44 21.64 3.79
CA GLY A 132 7.11 21.55 5.20
C GLY A 132 8.31 21.89 6.08
N ALA A 133 8.07 21.84 7.39
CA ALA A 133 9.10 22.01 8.40
C ALA A 133 9.22 20.73 9.23
N CYS A 134 10.46 20.28 9.44
CA CYS A 134 10.76 19.32 10.51
C CYS A 134 10.60 20.05 11.84
N LEU A 135 9.82 19.48 12.74
CA LEU A 135 9.63 20.00 14.09
C LEU A 135 10.59 19.29 15.05
N PRO A 136 10.88 19.88 16.23
CA PRO A 136 11.62 19.17 17.27
C PRO A 136 10.98 17.81 17.57
N GLU A 137 11.79 16.76 17.71
CA GLU A 137 11.27 15.39 17.90
C GLU A 137 10.44 15.25 19.18
N ASP A 138 10.77 16.05 20.20
CA ASP A 138 10.12 16.08 21.50
C ASP A 138 8.92 17.04 21.57
N ILE A 139 8.59 17.77 20.49
CA ILE A 139 7.50 18.77 20.49
C ILE A 139 6.16 18.19 20.96
N ALA A 140 5.91 16.91 20.70
CA ALA A 140 4.69 16.23 21.12
C ALA A 140 4.55 16.14 22.65
N SER A 141 5.66 16.21 23.39
CA SER A 141 5.68 16.20 24.86
C SER A 141 5.46 17.58 25.49
N TRP A 142 5.53 18.65 24.70
CA TRP A 142 5.36 20.01 25.19
C TRP A 142 3.89 20.29 25.53
N GLN A 143 3.63 21.34 26.31
CA GLN A 143 2.25 21.78 26.53
C GLN A 143 1.63 22.26 25.22
N ARG A 144 0.34 22.02 25.05
CA ARG A 144 -0.36 22.28 23.79
C ARG A 144 -0.21 23.72 23.28
N ASN A 145 -0.24 24.70 24.18
CA ASN A 145 -0.08 26.11 23.82
C ASN A 145 1.33 26.40 23.29
N ASP A 146 2.35 25.78 23.88
CA ASP A 146 3.74 25.95 23.46
C ASP A 146 3.99 25.31 22.09
N GLN A 147 3.40 24.13 21.85
CA GLN A 147 3.41 23.49 20.54
C GLN A 147 2.83 24.42 19.48
N LEU A 148 1.62 24.96 19.72
CA LEU A 148 0.94 25.83 18.76
C LEU A 148 1.68 27.14 18.54
N ALA A 149 2.27 27.73 19.59
CA ALA A 149 3.09 28.93 19.47
C ALA A 149 4.34 28.68 18.60
N TYR A 150 5.02 27.55 18.80
CA TYR A 150 6.16 27.16 17.99
C TYR A 150 5.77 26.93 16.53
N VAL A 151 4.73 26.12 16.31
CA VAL A 151 4.26 25.78 14.98
C VAL A 151 3.78 27.01 14.21
N LYS A 152 3.13 27.97 14.89
CA LYS A 152 2.74 29.25 14.29
C LYS A 152 3.94 29.99 13.71
N ASN A 153 5.04 30.08 14.46
CA ASN A 153 6.27 30.70 13.97
C ASN A 153 6.87 29.91 12.80
N ALA A 154 6.92 28.58 12.90
CA ALA A 154 7.43 27.72 11.85
C ALA A 154 6.61 27.85 10.53
N VAL A 155 5.30 28.01 10.63
CA VAL A 155 4.41 28.28 9.48
C VAL A 155 4.80 29.58 8.78
N VAL A 156 4.92 30.67 9.55
CA VAL A 156 5.26 32.00 9.01
C VAL A 156 6.64 31.97 8.34
N GLU A 157 7.61 31.35 9.00
CA GLU A 157 8.98 31.24 8.49
C GLU A 157 9.04 30.38 7.21
N SER A 158 8.34 29.24 7.20
CA SER A 158 8.21 28.37 6.03
C SER A 158 7.54 29.10 4.86
N PHE A 159 6.44 29.80 5.12
CA PHE A 159 5.70 30.54 4.09
C PHE A 159 6.56 31.64 3.47
N ALA A 160 7.31 32.38 4.30
CA ALA A 160 8.23 33.41 3.84
C ALA A 160 9.38 32.82 3.02
N LYS A 161 10.02 31.74 3.52
CA LYS A 161 11.12 31.03 2.85
C LYS A 161 10.72 30.55 1.45
N HIS A 162 9.48 30.09 1.29
CA HIS A 162 8.96 29.55 0.04
C HIS A 162 8.12 30.57 -0.76
N GLN A 163 8.08 31.84 -0.32
CA GLN A 163 7.33 32.92 -0.96
C GLN A 163 5.86 32.53 -1.23
N GLY A 164 5.27 31.74 -0.33
CA GLY A 164 3.89 31.26 -0.41
C GLY A 164 3.59 30.33 -1.59
N ARG A 165 4.57 29.64 -2.17
CA ARG A 165 4.37 28.75 -3.33
C ARG A 165 5.17 27.46 -3.22
N THR A 166 4.65 26.42 -3.86
CA THR A 166 5.37 25.17 -4.13
C THR A 166 5.76 25.11 -5.61
N PHE A 167 6.68 24.22 -5.97
CA PHE A 167 7.11 24.07 -7.36
C PHE A 167 6.04 23.46 -8.28
N PHE A 168 5.26 22.50 -7.77
CA PHE A 168 4.39 21.68 -8.61
C PHE A 168 2.90 21.79 -8.26
N THR A 169 2.56 22.33 -7.09
CA THR A 169 1.18 22.33 -6.58
C THR A 169 0.62 23.74 -6.36
N GLY A 170 1.28 24.77 -6.89
CA GLY A 170 0.75 26.14 -6.90
C GLY A 170 0.98 26.88 -5.59
N LYS A 171 0.05 27.74 -5.20
CA LYS A 171 0.16 28.54 -3.97
C LYS A 171 -0.01 27.67 -2.72
N ILE A 172 0.65 28.07 -1.65
CA ILE A 172 0.44 27.50 -0.31
C ILE A 172 -0.83 28.14 0.26
N GLU A 173 -1.83 27.32 0.55
CA GLU A 173 -3.10 27.76 1.14
C GLU A 173 -3.11 27.61 2.67
N GLY A 174 -2.25 26.75 3.20
CA GLY A 174 -2.14 26.50 4.63
C GLY A 174 -1.20 25.36 4.93
N TYR A 175 -1.29 24.86 6.16
CA TYR A 175 -0.43 23.82 6.69
C TYR A 175 -1.23 22.83 7.53
N LEU A 176 -0.67 21.63 7.67
CA LEU A 176 -1.18 20.55 8.50
C LEU A 176 -0.12 20.15 9.52
N TYR A 177 -0.38 20.48 10.78
CA TYR A 177 0.47 20.06 11.88
C TYR A 177 0.01 18.70 12.40
N ARG A 178 0.93 17.73 12.42
CA ARG A 178 0.68 16.42 13.01
C ARG A 178 1.64 16.18 14.18
N PRO A 179 1.15 16.26 15.45
CA PRO A 179 1.98 16.08 16.63
C PRO A 179 2.35 14.61 16.88
N THR A 180 1.40 13.69 16.71
CA THR A 180 1.59 12.25 16.93
C THR A 180 1.02 11.46 15.76
N PHE A 181 1.31 10.16 15.71
CA PHE A 181 0.84 9.30 14.63
C PHE A 181 -0.69 9.13 14.63
N ASP A 182 -1.29 9.03 15.82
CA ASP A 182 -2.70 8.69 16.01
C ASP A 182 -3.63 9.92 16.13
N ASP A 183 -3.07 11.11 16.41
CA ASP A 183 -3.88 12.33 16.52
C ASP A 183 -4.36 12.85 15.16
N GLU A 184 -5.58 13.43 15.18
CA GLU A 184 -6.06 14.20 14.05
C GLU A 184 -5.15 15.42 13.80
N PRO A 185 -4.75 15.66 12.54
CA PRO A 185 -3.84 16.75 12.25
C PRO A 185 -4.57 18.10 12.33
N ILE A 186 -3.88 19.12 12.85
CA ILE A 186 -4.43 20.46 13.02
C ILE A 186 -4.18 21.27 11.76
N ARG A 187 -5.26 21.82 11.20
CA ARG A 187 -5.18 22.71 10.05
C ARG A 187 -4.82 24.13 10.50
N LEU A 188 -3.86 24.72 9.82
CA LEU A 188 -3.38 26.07 10.05
C LEU A 188 -3.45 26.85 8.74
N ASN A 189 -3.80 28.13 8.82
CA ASN A 189 -3.70 29.02 7.68
C ASN A 189 -2.24 29.46 7.44
N VAL A 190 -2.01 30.33 6.45
CA VAL A 190 -0.67 30.85 6.11
C VAL A 190 -0.06 31.77 7.17
N THR A 191 -0.86 32.26 8.14
CA THR A 191 -0.39 33.05 9.29
C THR A 191 -0.13 32.20 10.53
N GLY A 192 -0.37 30.89 10.46
CA GLY A 192 -0.19 29.94 11.55
C GLY A 192 -1.31 29.93 12.58
N ASP A 193 -2.46 30.54 12.26
CA ASP A 193 -3.66 30.47 13.08
C ASP A 193 -4.49 29.23 12.70
N ILE A 194 -5.21 28.68 13.68
CA ILE A 194 -6.04 27.48 13.47
C ILE A 194 -7.17 27.81 12.49
N ASP A 195 -7.28 26.99 11.44
CA ASP A 195 -8.28 27.13 10.38
C ASP A 195 -9.41 26.12 10.62
N VAL A 196 -10.57 26.60 11.07
CA VAL A 196 -11.74 25.78 11.47
C VAL A 196 -12.65 25.44 10.28
N ARG A 197 -12.11 25.33 9.06
CA ARG A 197 -12.92 24.99 7.88
C ARG A 197 -13.40 23.54 7.93
N ASP A 198 -14.69 23.32 7.67
CA ASP A 198 -15.40 22.02 7.66
C ASP A 198 -15.00 21.04 6.53
N GLU A 199 -13.91 21.28 5.79
CA GLU A 199 -13.49 20.38 4.72
C GLU A 199 -12.68 19.18 5.27
N PRO A 200 -12.98 17.93 4.84
CA PRO A 200 -12.30 16.75 5.34
C PRO A 200 -10.79 16.75 5.01
N LEU A 201 -9.98 16.62 6.05
CA LEU A 201 -8.50 16.66 6.03
C LEU A 201 -7.86 15.60 5.11
N ALA A 202 -8.61 14.52 4.82
CA ALA A 202 -8.19 13.45 3.93
C ALA A 202 -7.84 13.91 2.50
N ASN A 203 -8.33 15.09 2.08
CA ASN A 203 -8.14 15.63 0.73
C ASN A 203 -7.12 16.77 0.63
N SER A 204 -6.48 17.17 1.74
CA SER A 204 -5.72 18.42 1.83
C SER A 204 -4.21 18.25 1.66
N VAL A 205 -3.67 17.03 1.78
CA VAL A 205 -2.24 16.76 1.57
C VAL A 205 -2.05 15.83 0.37
N VAL A 206 -1.35 16.34 -0.64
CA VAL A 206 -0.90 15.52 -1.77
C VAL A 206 0.40 14.82 -1.37
N GLY A 207 0.27 13.62 -0.79
CA GLY A 207 1.39 12.73 -0.55
C GLY A 207 1.51 11.69 -1.67
N VAL A 208 2.70 11.53 -2.25
CA VAL A 208 2.98 10.32 -3.05
C VAL A 208 3.29 9.21 -2.06
N ARG A 209 2.36 8.26 -1.90
CA ARG A 209 2.69 6.95 -1.34
C ARG A 209 3.33 6.14 -2.44
N PHE A 210 4.66 6.05 -2.45
CA PHE A 210 5.33 4.98 -3.18
C PHE A 210 5.11 3.71 -2.37
N GLY A 211 4.29 2.80 -2.91
CA GLY A 211 4.19 1.42 -2.46
C GLY A 211 5.23 0.54 -3.13
#